data_AF-A0ABD5N7C0-F1
#
_entry.id   AF-A0ABD5N7C0-F1
#
_cell.length_a   1.000
_cell.length_b   1.000
_cell.length_c   1.000
_cell.angle_alpha   90.00
_cell.angle_beta   90.00
_cell.angle_gamma   90.00
#
_symmetry.space_group_name_H-M   'P 1'
#
loop_
_entity.id
_entity.type
_entity.pdbx_description
1 polymer ?
#
loop_
_entity_poly.entity_id
_entity_poly.type
_entity_poly.pdbx_seq_one_letter_code
_entity_poly.pdbx_strand_id
1 'polypeptide(L)'
;MKEGRIRLALAACLIIVLVGLANAAFVYEADALYKAALTYMKSQDLKNALKSAHIARDLYGRTGSRSGVKKCDNIINEINNTVQQIQMAEFYYDIAGDYYIVTDASKCDMIHLERTILMAENAKDIFRSIGGSAGSQGLLKSDDIVKSAASKKIKCEQDKYMEAENFFNLAKSHYFMEEYLNARSLALNASDLYSRIPDPSGMSKSATLLSEIDKELTKIKINAAASYDKALQLFAVKDLDDALEYAASAQRLYNLIEFEDGYTQATNLISRINTERGQETDKAVSDAKKLIQEAETFYTIRDYFNATASAKKGKKIYTDLYKLAGEEEKGLPDRAKVRSRLYSNYVNEVNRLIKEIQEAWGTVRISETANIYYKKAQEKYLINRLNEALAYANNARTLCIDLKEYVCISKTDTLIEQIKTRMQLRTQAHIFYKNAKGNYNIAEYNRAYTEVSKAKEIYTDMMDFNKTTECNSLIEDIKSGRDQKVIAEEYYSKAENYYDILDYEKALEWAQKSNTIYVEINYSLGAQESQTIIAESEEYLHQEWVKLRNLIIGVGVIVVIVIALYLQYTKKERTAQKELMQKRKAVEARKTRLVEESALKVEEETKSRVEDELRRLIEQERSSSIEETSILDEEDD
;
A
#
# COMPACT_ATOMS: atom_id res chain seq x y z
N MET A 1 64.58 2.97 0.45
CA MET A 1 65.90 2.78 1.10
C MET A 1 67.10 3.22 0.24
N LYS A 2 67.16 2.95 -1.07
CA LYS A 2 68.32 3.34 -1.91
C LYS A 2 68.49 4.86 -2.09
N GLU A 3 67.41 5.63 -2.27
CA GLU A 3 67.51 7.09 -2.45
C GLU A 3 67.96 7.86 -1.20
N GLY A 4 67.53 7.45 -0.01
CA GLY A 4 67.96 8.08 1.24
C GLY A 4 69.48 7.95 1.47
N ARG A 5 70.08 6.82 1.06
CA ARG A 5 71.54 6.63 1.12
C ARG A 5 72.29 7.51 0.12
N ILE A 6 71.70 7.78 -1.04
CA ILE A 6 72.29 8.67 -2.07
C ILE A 6 72.25 10.13 -1.61
N ARG A 7 71.15 10.60 -1.02
CA ARG A 7 71.07 11.97 -0.48
C ARG A 7 72.02 12.19 0.70
N LEU A 8 72.17 11.21 1.59
CA LEU A 8 73.14 11.25 2.69
C LEU A 8 74.59 11.29 2.17
N ALA A 9 74.90 10.50 1.14
CA ALA A 9 76.21 10.49 0.51
C ALA A 9 76.52 11.81 -0.22
N LEU A 10 75.54 12.42 -0.89
CA LEU A 10 75.68 13.72 -1.55
C LEU A 10 75.87 14.85 -0.53
N ALA A 11 75.11 14.87 0.56
CA ALA A 11 75.29 15.84 1.64
C ALA A 11 76.68 15.70 2.30
N ALA A 12 77.13 14.46 2.55
CA ALA A 12 78.47 14.21 3.06
C ALA A 12 79.56 14.67 2.07
N CYS A 13 79.39 14.43 0.77
CA CYS A 13 80.32 14.93 -0.25
C CYS A 13 80.34 16.46 -0.31
N LEU A 14 79.18 17.12 -0.21
CA LEU A 14 79.08 18.58 -0.20
C LEU A 14 79.79 19.18 1.01
N ILE A 15 79.62 18.59 2.20
CA ILE A 15 80.32 19.00 3.43
C ILE A 15 81.84 18.83 3.24
N ILE A 16 82.31 17.71 2.67
CA ILE A 16 83.73 17.48 2.39
C ILE A 16 84.28 18.53 1.41
N VAL A 17 83.52 18.90 0.37
CA VAL A 17 83.92 19.93 -0.60
C VAL A 17 83.96 21.32 0.04
N LEU A 18 82.98 21.68 0.86
CA LEU A 18 82.94 22.98 1.56
C LEU A 18 84.07 23.10 2.59
N VAL A 19 84.35 22.03 3.34
CA VAL A 19 85.50 21.96 4.26
C VAL A 19 86.81 22.07 3.47
N GLY A 20 86.91 21.43 2.30
CA GLY A 20 88.06 21.53 1.40
C GLY A 20 88.30 22.95 0.88
N LEU A 21 87.25 23.66 0.48
CA LEU A 21 87.31 25.05 0.01
C LEU A 21 87.71 26.03 1.12
N ALA A 22 87.13 25.89 2.32
CA ALA A 22 87.51 26.69 3.48
C ALA A 22 88.98 26.47 3.85
N ASN A 23 89.44 25.21 3.87
CA ASN A 23 90.84 24.88 4.11
C ASN A 23 91.76 25.48 3.04
N ALA A 24 91.37 25.46 1.76
CA ALA A 24 92.16 26.07 0.69
C ALA A 24 92.29 27.60 0.85
N ALA A 25 91.21 28.29 1.25
CA ALA A 25 91.24 29.72 1.54
C ALA A 25 92.18 30.05 2.71
N PHE A 26 92.10 29.28 3.81
CA PHE A 26 93.00 29.45 4.95
C PHE A 26 94.46 29.15 4.61
N VAL A 27 94.75 28.14 3.78
CA VAL A 27 96.12 27.86 3.32
C VAL A 27 96.63 29.00 2.44
N TYR A 28 95.80 29.56 1.55
CA TYR A 28 96.18 30.70 0.72
C TYR A 28 96.50 31.94 1.55
N GLU A 29 95.66 32.25 2.53
CA GLU A 29 95.88 33.36 3.46
C GLU A 29 97.14 33.13 4.32
N ALA A 30 97.34 31.90 4.82
CA ALA A 30 98.55 31.52 5.55
C ALA A 30 99.81 31.68 4.69
N ASP A 31 99.77 31.26 3.43
CA ASP A 31 100.87 31.42 2.47
C ASP A 31 101.17 32.89 2.20
N ALA A 32 100.15 33.74 2.06
CA ALA A 32 100.30 35.18 1.88
C ALA A 32 100.98 35.83 3.09
N LEU A 33 100.54 35.50 4.30
CA LEU A 33 101.12 35.98 5.55
C LEU A 33 102.54 35.46 5.78
N TYR A 34 102.82 34.22 5.42
CA TYR A 34 104.17 33.66 5.46
C TYR A 34 105.12 34.40 4.50
N LYS A 35 104.67 34.70 3.27
CA LYS A 35 105.43 35.51 2.31
C LYS A 35 105.63 36.94 2.82
N ALA A 36 104.62 37.54 3.45
CA ALA A 36 104.75 38.83 4.09
C ALA A 36 105.81 38.80 5.20
N ALA A 37 105.82 37.75 6.04
CA ALA A 37 106.82 37.56 7.08
C ALA A 37 108.26 37.54 6.51
N LEU A 38 108.49 36.77 5.44
CA LEU A 38 109.78 36.74 4.74
C LEU A 38 110.18 38.10 4.15
N THR A 39 109.21 38.87 3.66
CA THR A 39 109.44 40.20 3.08
C THR A 39 109.86 41.17 4.17
N TYR A 40 109.16 41.17 5.32
CA TYR A 40 109.51 41.98 6.48
C TYR A 40 110.87 41.60 7.08
N MET A 41 111.24 40.31 7.10
CA MET A 41 112.58 39.89 7.51
C MET A 41 113.68 40.51 6.62
N LYS A 42 113.48 40.49 5.30
CA LYS A 42 114.43 41.10 4.35
C LYS A 42 114.56 42.60 4.54
N SER A 43 113.48 43.28 4.90
CA SER A 43 113.48 44.73 5.19
C SER A 43 113.89 45.07 6.63
N GLN A 44 114.31 44.09 7.44
CA GLN A 44 114.66 44.25 8.86
C GLN A 44 113.51 44.77 9.74
N ASP A 45 112.25 44.67 9.29
CA ASP A 45 111.06 44.94 10.11
C ASP A 45 110.69 43.69 10.90
N LEU A 46 111.52 43.37 11.89
CA LEU A 46 111.45 42.12 12.62
C LEU A 46 110.16 41.96 13.43
N LYS A 47 109.51 43.07 13.83
CA LYS A 47 108.22 43.07 14.53
C LYS A 47 107.08 42.61 13.61
N ASN A 48 106.93 43.21 12.44
CA ASN A 48 105.89 42.81 11.49
C ASN A 48 106.16 41.44 10.87
N ALA A 49 107.44 41.07 10.74
CA ALA A 49 107.83 39.71 10.38
C ALA A 49 107.34 38.69 11.42
N LEU A 50 107.60 38.95 12.71
CA LEU A 50 107.19 38.09 13.81
C LEU A 50 105.66 37.97 13.89
N LYS A 51 104.94 39.10 13.80
CA LYS A 51 103.47 39.14 13.77
C LYS A 51 102.91 38.29 12.64
N SER A 52 103.39 38.50 11.42
CA SER A 52 102.91 37.79 10.22
C SER A 52 103.22 36.29 10.30
N ALA A 53 104.39 35.92 10.83
CA ALA A 53 104.78 34.53 11.04
C ALA A 53 103.88 33.81 12.05
N HIS A 54 103.50 34.47 13.16
CA HIS A 54 102.58 33.88 14.14
C HIS A 54 101.16 33.71 13.59
N ILE A 55 100.64 34.67 12.82
CA ILE A 55 99.32 34.53 12.17
C ILE A 55 99.34 33.37 11.16
N ALA A 56 100.36 33.32 10.30
CA ALA A 56 100.53 32.25 9.33
C ALA A 56 100.65 30.88 10.01
N ARG A 57 101.42 30.79 11.09
CA ARG A 57 101.59 29.57 11.89
C ARG A 57 100.27 29.02 12.41
N ASP A 58 99.41 29.87 12.97
CA ASP A 58 98.10 29.47 13.49
C ASP A 58 97.17 28.99 12.35
N LEU A 59 97.12 29.72 11.23
CA LEU A 59 96.33 29.31 10.07
C LEU A 59 96.80 27.97 9.49
N TYR A 60 98.11 27.74 9.41
CA TYR A 60 98.65 26.43 9.05
C TYR A 60 98.32 25.34 10.07
N GLY A 61 98.32 25.66 11.37
CA GLY A 61 97.91 24.73 12.42
C GLY A 61 96.46 24.28 12.26
N ARG A 62 95.55 25.23 12.02
CA ARG A 62 94.11 24.97 11.81
C ARG A 62 93.82 24.13 10.58
N THR A 63 94.60 24.32 9.52
CA THR A 63 94.49 23.54 8.28
C THR A 63 95.23 22.20 8.35
N GLY A 64 95.92 21.90 9.46
CA GLY A 64 96.71 20.68 9.64
C GLY A 64 98.03 20.66 8.84
N SER A 65 98.46 21.79 8.27
CA SER A 65 99.69 21.91 7.49
C SER A 65 100.93 21.94 8.39
N ARG A 66 101.40 20.76 8.79
CA ARG A 66 102.61 20.59 9.62
C ARG A 66 103.85 21.25 8.98
N SER A 67 103.96 21.21 7.65
CA SER A 67 105.08 21.85 6.94
C SER A 67 105.01 23.37 7.01
N GLY A 68 103.81 23.97 6.92
CA GLY A 68 103.63 25.42 7.03
C GLY A 68 103.94 25.93 8.44
N VAL A 69 103.47 25.21 9.46
CA VAL A 69 103.81 25.48 10.87
C VAL A 69 105.32 25.50 11.07
N LYS A 70 106.03 24.45 10.61
CA LYS A 70 107.49 24.35 10.73
C LYS A 70 108.24 25.50 10.03
N LYS A 71 107.76 25.95 8.87
CA LYS A 71 108.35 27.10 8.16
C LYS A 71 108.21 28.39 8.98
N CYS A 72 107.07 28.60 9.62
CA CYS A 72 106.86 29.76 10.48
C CYS A 72 107.69 29.66 11.76
N ASP A 73 107.79 28.47 12.37
CA ASP A 73 108.63 28.23 13.55
C ASP A 73 110.10 28.58 13.26
N ASN A 74 110.61 28.25 12.07
CA ASN A 74 111.98 28.62 11.67
C ASN A 74 112.17 30.15 11.63
N ILE A 75 111.22 30.90 11.05
CA ILE A 75 111.25 32.37 11.04
C ILE A 75 111.22 32.91 12.47
N ILE A 76 110.29 32.43 13.30
CA ILE A 76 110.15 32.87 14.69
C ILE A 76 111.46 32.62 15.47
N ASN A 77 112.07 31.44 15.31
CA ASN A 77 113.33 31.09 15.96
C ASN A 77 114.51 31.95 15.48
N GLU A 78 114.58 32.24 14.17
CA GLU A 78 115.61 33.11 13.60
C GLU A 78 115.52 34.53 14.18
N ILE A 79 114.30 35.08 14.26
CA ILE A 79 114.06 36.39 14.87
C ILE A 79 114.41 36.34 16.37
N ASN A 80 114.01 35.29 17.09
CA ASN A 80 114.32 35.10 18.52
C ASN A 80 115.82 35.07 18.82
N ASN A 81 116.64 34.52 17.93
CA ASN A 81 118.09 34.45 18.10
C ASN A 81 118.82 35.74 17.67
N THR A 82 118.16 36.59 16.89
CA THR A 82 118.76 37.82 16.34
C THR A 82 118.49 39.04 17.21
N VAL A 83 117.31 39.10 17.83
CA VAL A 83 116.83 40.26 18.58
C VAL A 83 117.24 40.16 20.05
N GLN A 84 117.64 41.27 20.67
CA GLN A 84 117.91 41.29 22.11
C GLN A 84 116.62 40.93 22.88
N GLN A 85 116.75 40.19 23.97
CA GLN A 85 115.59 39.69 24.73
C GLN A 85 114.58 40.80 25.09
N ILE A 86 115.07 42.01 25.43
CA ILE A 86 114.19 43.14 25.76
C ILE A 86 113.35 43.62 24.57
N GLN A 87 113.96 43.74 23.39
CA GLN A 87 113.27 44.12 22.15
C GLN A 87 112.27 43.02 21.72
N MET A 88 112.61 41.76 21.95
CA MET A 88 111.70 40.64 21.67
C MET A 88 110.46 40.67 22.56
N ALA A 89 110.64 40.95 23.85
CA ALA A 89 109.53 41.11 24.79
C ALA A 89 108.61 42.29 24.40
N GLU A 90 109.19 43.41 23.94
CA GLU A 90 108.44 44.54 23.39
C GLU A 90 107.66 44.18 22.13
N PHE A 91 108.24 43.38 21.21
CA PHE A 91 107.51 42.91 20.03
C PHE A 91 106.30 42.06 20.39
N TYR A 92 106.45 41.09 21.30
CA TYR A 92 105.33 40.26 21.75
C TYR A 92 104.25 41.10 22.45
N TYR A 93 104.66 42.07 23.28
CA TYR A 93 103.73 43.00 23.94
C TYR A 93 102.93 43.82 22.94
N ASP A 94 103.59 44.40 21.93
CA ASP A 94 102.92 45.20 20.91
C ASP A 94 101.96 44.36 20.05
N ILE A 95 102.36 43.14 19.68
CA ILE A 95 101.51 42.20 18.94
C ILE A 95 100.27 41.84 19.78
N ALA A 96 100.43 41.64 21.09
CA ALA A 96 99.30 41.42 21.99
C ALA A 96 98.37 42.64 22.02
N GLY A 97 98.93 43.86 22.09
CA GLY A 97 98.17 45.11 22.02
C GLY A 97 97.35 45.23 20.73
N ASP A 98 97.95 44.91 19.58
CA ASP A 98 97.26 44.93 18.29
C ASP A 98 96.07 43.98 18.25
N TYR A 99 96.23 42.74 18.73
CA TYR A 99 95.12 41.79 18.82
C TYR A 99 94.04 42.26 19.79
N TYR A 100 94.43 42.85 20.93
CA TYR A 100 93.50 43.36 21.93
C TYR A 100 92.64 44.51 21.38
N ILE A 101 93.22 45.44 20.62
CA ILE A 101 92.49 46.55 20.00
C ILE A 101 91.42 46.02 19.02
N VAL A 102 91.74 45.00 18.23
CA VAL A 102 90.78 44.37 17.32
C VAL A 102 89.60 43.76 18.10
N THR A 103 89.85 43.16 19.27
CA THR A 103 88.77 42.61 20.12
C THR A 103 87.85 43.67 20.72
N ASP A 104 88.28 44.92 20.84
CA ASP A 104 87.41 46.02 21.29
C ASP A 104 86.48 46.54 20.18
N ALA A 105 86.86 46.37 18.92
CA ALA A 105 86.04 46.75 17.77
C ALA A 105 84.99 45.69 17.42
N SER A 106 85.32 44.40 17.56
CA SER A 106 84.40 43.29 17.30
C SER A 106 83.84 42.75 18.63
N LYS A 107 82.52 42.83 18.85
CA LYS A 107 81.90 42.21 20.04
C LYS A 107 82.26 40.71 20.09
N CYS A 108 83.13 40.33 21.02
CA CYS A 108 83.36 38.95 21.45
C CYS A 108 84.03 38.02 20.39
N ASP A 109 85.23 38.41 19.92
CA ASP A 109 86.13 37.56 19.11
C ASP A 109 87.07 36.72 20.00
N MET A 110 86.67 35.47 20.23
CA MET A 110 87.39 34.50 21.07
C MET A 110 88.80 34.19 20.56
N ILE A 111 88.97 34.13 19.23
CA ILE A 111 90.24 33.78 18.62
C ILE A 111 91.27 34.89 18.87
N HIS A 112 90.87 36.14 18.71
CA HIS A 112 91.76 37.29 18.94
C HIS A 112 92.08 37.46 20.43
N LEU A 113 91.14 37.16 21.34
CA LEU A 113 91.39 37.15 22.79
C LEU A 113 92.41 36.07 23.20
N GLU A 114 92.29 34.86 22.67
CA GLU A 114 93.27 33.78 22.90
C GLU A 114 94.67 34.14 22.39
N ARG A 115 94.75 34.73 21.19
CA ARG A 115 96.00 35.21 20.62
C ARG A 115 96.62 36.33 21.45
N THR A 116 95.80 37.24 21.97
CA THR A 116 96.25 38.32 22.87
C THR A 116 96.90 37.74 24.12
N ILE A 117 96.23 36.80 24.78
CA ILE A 117 96.73 36.14 26.00
C ILE A 117 98.05 35.42 25.72
N LEU A 118 98.13 34.63 24.65
CA LEU A 118 99.34 33.88 24.29
C LEU A 118 100.54 34.80 24.04
N MET A 119 100.36 35.89 23.29
CA MET A 119 101.44 36.83 22.98
C MET A 119 101.87 37.62 24.21
N ALA A 120 100.92 38.04 25.05
CA ALA A 120 101.23 38.74 26.28
C ALA A 120 101.93 37.84 27.32
N GLU A 121 101.58 36.55 27.42
CA GLU A 121 102.31 35.59 28.27
C GLU A 121 103.74 35.37 27.77
N ASN A 122 103.96 35.26 26.45
CA ASN A 122 105.31 35.18 25.89
C ASN A 122 106.15 36.43 26.24
N ALA A 123 105.57 37.63 26.14
CA ALA A 123 106.23 38.87 26.57
C ALA A 123 106.55 38.84 28.08
N LYS A 124 105.58 38.40 28.90
CA LYS A 124 105.67 38.31 30.36
C LYS A 124 106.82 37.40 30.79
N ASP A 125 106.95 36.23 30.17
CA ASP A 125 108.00 35.26 30.47
C ASP A 125 109.39 35.80 30.13
N ILE A 126 109.53 36.50 29.00
CA ILE A 126 110.81 37.12 28.62
C ILE A 126 111.16 38.27 29.57
N PHE A 127 110.22 39.19 29.87
CA PHE A 127 110.46 40.27 30.84
C PHE A 127 110.83 39.76 32.24
N ARG A 128 110.24 38.65 32.67
CA ARG A 128 110.62 37.97 33.93
C ARG A 128 112.08 37.52 33.92
N SER A 129 112.56 37.00 32.79
CA SER A 129 113.94 36.51 32.64
C SER A 129 114.99 37.63 32.60
N ILE A 130 114.63 38.81 32.07
CA ILE A 130 115.53 39.97 31.97
C ILE A 130 115.81 40.60 33.34
N GLY A 131 114.78 40.74 34.19
CA GLY A 131 114.90 41.39 35.50
C GLY A 131 115.18 42.90 35.43
N GLY A 132 115.56 43.50 36.57
CA GLY A 132 115.80 44.95 36.68
C GLY A 132 114.54 45.81 36.48
N SER A 133 114.71 47.14 36.39
CA SER A 133 113.60 48.10 36.29
C SER A 133 112.79 47.92 35.00
N ALA A 134 113.46 47.72 33.86
CA ALA A 134 112.81 47.52 32.57
C ALA A 134 112.03 46.18 32.52
N GLY A 135 112.61 45.10 33.05
CA GLY A 135 111.91 43.81 33.19
C GLY A 135 110.68 43.91 34.09
N SER A 136 110.78 44.58 35.25
CA SER A 136 109.63 44.78 36.14
C SER A 136 108.50 45.59 35.50
N GLN A 137 108.83 46.66 34.75
CA GLN A 137 107.81 47.49 34.10
C GLN A 137 107.11 46.75 32.93
N GLY A 138 107.88 46.04 32.10
CA GLY A 138 107.34 45.23 31.00
C GLY A 138 106.49 44.05 31.49
N LEU A 139 106.91 43.43 32.60
CA LEU A 139 106.15 42.38 33.28
C LEU A 139 104.79 42.88 33.73
N LEU A 140 104.73 44.04 34.41
CA LEU A 140 103.47 44.63 34.87
C LEU A 140 102.52 44.93 33.71
N LYS A 141 103.03 45.57 32.64
CA LYS A 141 102.22 45.89 31.46
C LYS A 141 101.67 44.65 30.75
N SER A 142 102.51 43.61 30.60
CA SER A 142 102.10 42.36 29.93
C SER A 142 101.09 41.59 30.77
N ASP A 143 101.28 41.56 32.10
CA ASP A 143 100.34 40.93 33.04
C ASP A 143 98.97 41.64 33.04
N ASP A 144 98.95 42.96 32.89
CA ASP A 144 97.72 43.75 32.80
C ASP A 144 96.91 43.42 31.53
N ILE A 145 97.59 43.25 30.38
CA ILE A 145 96.96 42.81 29.14
C ILE A 145 96.43 41.38 29.28
N VAL A 146 97.21 40.45 29.85
CA VAL A 146 96.76 39.06 30.09
C VAL A 146 95.49 39.05 30.94
N LYS A 147 95.49 39.75 32.08
CA LYS A 147 94.33 39.81 32.99
C LYS A 147 93.12 40.41 32.30
N SER A 148 93.31 41.52 31.57
CA SER A 148 92.24 42.20 30.86
C SER A 148 91.65 41.37 29.73
N ALA A 149 92.48 40.71 28.93
CA ALA A 149 92.06 39.82 27.84
C ALA A 149 91.40 38.55 28.37
N ALA A 150 91.93 37.95 29.44
CA ALA A 150 91.33 36.79 30.10
C ALA A 150 89.96 37.13 30.70
N SER A 151 89.83 38.27 31.37
CA SER A 151 88.54 38.75 31.89
C SER A 151 87.52 38.98 30.77
N LYS A 152 87.93 39.61 29.65
CA LYS A 152 87.07 39.77 28.47
C LYS A 152 86.70 38.44 27.84
N LYS A 153 87.62 37.47 27.78
CA LYS A 153 87.37 36.11 27.28
C LYS A 153 86.30 35.41 28.11
N ILE A 154 86.45 35.41 29.42
CA ILE A 154 85.47 34.82 30.34
C ILE A 154 84.09 35.47 30.17
N LYS A 155 84.02 36.80 30.07
CA LYS A 155 82.76 37.52 29.83
C LYS A 155 82.14 37.14 28.49
N CYS A 156 82.95 37.05 27.44
CA CYS A 156 82.52 36.66 26.09
C CYS A 156 82.01 35.20 26.05
N GLU A 157 82.67 34.28 26.72
CA GLU A 157 82.20 32.90 26.92
C GLU A 157 80.87 32.88 27.67
N GLN A 158 80.75 33.66 28.75
CA GLN A 158 79.52 33.75 29.54
C GLN A 158 78.35 34.34 28.74
N ASP A 159 78.57 35.39 27.95
CA ASP A 159 77.54 36.00 27.11
C ASP A 159 77.03 35.02 26.04
N LYS A 160 77.95 34.32 25.35
CA LYS A 160 77.60 33.28 24.37
C LYS A 160 76.92 32.08 25.02
N TYR A 161 77.34 31.71 26.23
CA TYR A 161 76.68 30.66 27.00
C TYR A 161 75.24 31.04 27.33
N MET A 162 74.99 32.27 27.81
CA MET A 162 73.64 32.76 28.11
C MET A 162 72.77 32.81 26.84
N GLU A 163 73.33 33.21 25.71
CA GLU A 163 72.63 33.19 24.42
C GLU A 163 72.28 31.76 23.98
N ALA A 164 73.22 30.83 24.09
CA ALA A 164 73.00 29.40 23.82
C ALA A 164 71.93 28.80 24.74
N GLU A 165 71.97 29.11 26.04
CA GLU A 165 70.94 28.72 27.01
C GLU A 165 69.56 29.26 26.62
N ASN A 166 69.49 30.52 26.19
CA ASN A 166 68.23 31.11 25.76
C ASN A 166 67.65 30.36 24.55
N PHE A 167 68.47 30.12 23.52
CA PHE A 167 68.04 29.31 22.36
C PHE A 167 67.62 27.91 22.76
N PHE A 168 68.36 27.24 23.66
CA PHE A 168 68.03 25.91 24.14
C PHE A 168 66.69 25.88 24.90
N ASN A 169 66.44 26.87 25.78
CA ASN A 169 65.19 26.96 26.53
C ASN A 169 64.00 27.28 25.63
N LEU A 170 64.16 28.15 24.64
CA LEU A 170 63.14 28.41 23.62
C LEU A 170 62.87 27.14 22.80
N ALA A 171 63.91 26.42 22.36
CA ALA A 171 63.76 25.16 21.65
C ALA A 171 62.95 24.14 22.47
N LYS A 172 63.25 24.02 23.76
CA LYS A 172 62.51 23.15 24.68
C LYS A 172 61.04 23.58 24.83
N SER A 173 60.77 24.88 24.89
CA SER A 173 59.41 25.41 24.92
C SER A 173 58.63 25.06 23.66
N HIS A 174 59.21 25.29 22.48
CA HIS A 174 58.59 24.94 21.20
C HIS A 174 58.38 23.43 21.05
N TYR A 175 59.30 22.61 21.59
CA TYR A 175 59.13 21.17 21.64
C TYR A 175 57.90 20.74 22.45
N PHE A 176 57.67 21.36 23.62
CA PHE A 176 56.47 21.09 24.43
C PHE A 176 55.18 21.62 23.81
N MET A 177 55.26 22.62 22.94
CA MET A 177 54.12 23.12 22.15
C MET A 177 53.91 22.30 20.86
N GLU A 178 54.64 21.20 20.66
CA GLU A 178 54.61 20.35 19.47
C GLU A 178 55.00 21.07 18.16
N GLU A 179 55.69 22.21 18.27
CA GLU A 179 56.22 22.99 17.14
C GLU A 179 57.62 22.49 16.75
N TYR A 180 57.69 21.23 16.33
CA TYR A 180 58.95 20.51 16.20
C TYR A 180 59.94 21.14 15.21
N LEU A 181 59.48 21.78 14.12
CA LEU A 181 60.38 22.46 13.17
C LEU A 181 61.04 23.70 13.78
N ASN A 182 60.28 24.53 14.49
CA ASN A 182 60.79 25.69 15.22
C ASN A 182 61.77 25.25 16.30
N ALA A 183 61.40 24.22 17.08
CA ALA A 183 62.25 23.64 18.11
C ALA A 183 63.58 23.15 17.53
N ARG A 184 63.55 22.47 16.37
CA ARG A 184 64.75 21.96 15.69
C ARG A 184 65.71 23.07 15.29
N SER A 185 65.18 24.13 14.67
CA SER A 185 66.00 25.28 14.25
C SER A 185 66.67 25.97 15.44
N LEU A 186 65.94 26.17 16.53
CA LEU A 186 66.46 26.80 17.75
C LEU A 186 67.50 25.91 18.46
N ALA A 187 67.27 24.59 18.51
CA ALA A 187 68.23 23.65 19.08
C ALA A 187 69.52 23.56 18.26
N LEU A 188 69.45 23.67 16.92
CA LEU A 188 70.64 23.77 16.06
C LEU A 188 71.44 25.05 16.33
N ASN A 189 70.77 26.19 16.51
CA ASN A 189 71.43 27.45 16.88
C ASN A 189 72.13 27.36 18.24
N ALA A 190 71.46 26.77 19.25
CA ALA A 190 72.07 26.52 20.56
C ALA A 190 73.31 25.62 20.44
N SER A 191 73.19 24.51 19.68
CA SER A 191 74.29 23.56 19.46
C SER A 191 75.49 24.21 18.78
N ASP A 192 75.27 25.08 17.78
CA ASP A 192 76.34 25.83 17.11
C ASP A 192 77.07 26.74 18.11
N LEU A 193 76.34 27.49 18.95
CA LEU A 193 76.95 28.35 19.96
C LEU A 193 77.73 27.57 21.01
N TYR A 194 77.18 26.48 21.56
CA TYR A 194 77.91 25.63 22.51
C TYR A 194 79.20 25.05 21.94
N SER A 195 79.22 24.73 20.64
CA SER A 195 80.43 24.24 19.96
C SER A 195 81.55 25.29 19.86
N ARG A 196 81.19 26.59 19.86
CA ARG A 196 82.13 27.71 19.79
C ARG A 196 82.71 28.11 21.15
N ILE A 197 82.05 27.78 22.25
CA ILE A 197 82.50 28.01 23.64
C ILE A 197 82.97 26.71 24.32
N PRO A 198 83.53 25.80 23.53
CA PRO A 198 83.55 24.33 23.72
C PRO A 198 82.94 23.85 25.05
N ASP A 199 81.61 23.92 25.18
CA ASP A 199 80.87 23.43 26.34
C ASP A 199 80.30 22.04 26.04
N PRO A 200 80.96 20.94 26.50
CA PRO A 200 80.52 19.59 26.16
C PRO A 200 79.15 19.27 26.76
N SER A 201 78.78 19.91 27.88
CA SER A 201 77.49 19.71 28.53
C SER A 201 76.36 20.31 27.67
N GLY A 202 76.52 21.56 27.25
CA GLY A 202 75.61 22.26 26.34
C GLY A 202 75.45 21.58 24.98
N MET A 203 76.55 21.09 24.41
CA MET A 203 76.51 20.29 23.19
C MET A 203 75.74 18.98 23.39
N SER A 204 76.02 18.25 24.48
CA SER A 204 75.36 16.98 24.77
C SER A 204 73.85 17.16 24.95
N LYS A 205 73.39 18.17 25.69
CA LYS A 205 71.95 18.38 25.90
C LYS A 205 71.23 18.84 24.63
N SER A 206 71.87 19.64 23.80
CA SER A 206 71.32 20.07 22.50
C SER A 206 71.20 18.89 21.55
N ALA A 207 72.21 18.00 21.52
CA ALA A 207 72.17 16.77 20.74
C ALA A 207 71.04 15.82 21.19
N THR A 208 70.84 15.67 22.50
CA THR A 208 69.71 14.88 23.04
C THR A 208 68.37 15.44 22.58
N LEU A 209 68.14 16.74 22.73
CA LEU A 209 66.89 17.38 22.31
C LEU A 209 66.65 17.26 20.80
N LEU A 210 67.69 17.43 19.98
CA LEU A 210 67.61 17.22 18.53
C LEU A 210 67.21 15.79 18.17
N SER A 211 67.77 14.79 18.87
CA SER A 211 67.39 13.39 18.69
C SER A 211 65.94 13.11 19.07
N GLU A 212 65.41 13.77 20.10
CA GLU A 212 64.00 13.66 20.50
C GLU A 212 63.07 14.30 19.46
N ILE A 213 63.42 15.50 18.98
CA ILE A 213 62.69 16.22 17.93
C ILE A 213 62.64 15.38 16.64
N ASP A 214 63.78 14.85 16.19
CA ASP A 214 63.86 14.04 14.97
C ASP A 214 63.02 12.75 15.08
N LYS A 215 62.91 12.18 16.29
CA LYS A 215 62.05 11.02 16.55
C LYS A 215 60.57 11.37 16.39
N GLU A 216 60.11 12.50 16.93
CA GLU A 216 58.71 12.93 16.79
C GLU A 216 58.37 13.33 15.34
N LEU A 217 59.25 14.05 14.65
CA LEU A 217 59.10 14.34 13.21
C LEU A 217 58.99 13.06 12.38
N THR A 218 59.80 12.04 12.69
CA THR A 218 59.74 10.74 12.04
C THR A 218 58.41 10.03 12.30
N LYS A 219 57.89 10.09 13.54
CA LYS A 219 56.60 9.51 13.91
C LYS A 219 55.45 10.18 13.17
N ILE A 220 55.43 11.52 13.08
CA ILE A 220 54.43 12.26 12.28
C ILE A 220 54.50 11.83 10.82
N LYS A 221 55.70 11.71 10.26
CA LYS A 221 55.90 11.25 8.87
C LYS A 221 55.39 9.83 8.63
N ILE A 222 55.63 8.91 9.56
CA ILE A 222 55.13 7.53 9.50
C ILE A 222 53.61 7.51 9.54
N ASN A 223 52.99 8.28 10.44
CA ASN A 223 51.54 8.38 10.54
C ASN A 223 50.92 9.00 9.28
N ALA A 224 51.56 10.01 8.69
CA ALA A 224 51.14 10.61 7.44
C ALA A 224 51.18 9.58 6.29
N ALA A 225 52.25 8.80 6.19
CA ALA A 225 52.40 7.73 5.20
C ALA A 225 51.36 6.62 5.39
N ALA A 226 51.13 6.18 6.63
CA ALA A 226 50.12 5.17 6.94
C ALA A 226 48.70 5.65 6.57
N SER A 227 48.37 6.90 6.87
CA SER A 227 47.10 7.52 6.43
C SER A 227 47.00 7.58 4.91
N TYR A 228 48.06 7.94 4.21
CA TYR A 228 48.09 7.97 2.75
C TYR A 228 47.92 6.58 2.12
N ASP A 229 48.61 5.57 2.64
CA ASP A 229 48.47 4.18 2.19
C ASP A 229 47.04 3.66 2.42
N LYS A 230 46.43 4.00 3.56
CA LYS A 230 45.04 3.66 3.87
C LYS A 230 44.08 4.33 2.90
N ALA A 231 44.30 5.61 2.57
CA ALA A 231 43.53 6.32 1.57
C ALA A 231 43.60 5.66 0.19
N LEU A 232 44.79 5.20 -0.23
CA LEU A 232 44.95 4.46 -1.49
C LEU A 232 44.19 3.13 -1.50
N GLN A 233 44.21 2.38 -0.39
CA GLN A 233 43.47 1.12 -0.26
C GLN A 233 41.96 1.34 -0.38
N LEU A 234 41.43 2.35 0.32
CA LEU A 234 40.01 2.70 0.30
C LEU A 234 39.58 3.21 -1.09
N PHE A 235 40.41 4.03 -1.72
CA PHE A 235 40.19 4.49 -3.09
C PHE A 235 40.13 3.32 -4.09
N ALA A 236 40.97 2.30 -3.92
CA ALA A 236 40.96 1.12 -4.79
C ALA A 236 39.67 0.28 -4.68
N VAL A 237 39.02 0.26 -3.51
CA VAL A 237 37.73 -0.43 -3.28
C VAL A 237 36.52 0.47 -3.48
N LYS A 238 36.71 1.69 -4.02
CA LYS A 238 35.66 2.70 -4.27
C LYS A 238 34.97 3.23 -3.01
N ASP A 239 35.64 3.16 -1.86
CA ASP A 239 35.19 3.84 -0.64
C ASP A 239 35.71 5.28 -0.64
N LEU A 240 35.07 6.13 -1.44
CA LEU A 240 35.57 7.45 -1.79
C LEU A 240 35.50 8.46 -0.62
N ASP A 241 34.56 8.30 0.30
CA ASP A 241 34.40 9.19 1.46
C ASP A 241 35.52 8.97 2.48
N ASP A 242 35.72 7.73 2.94
CA ASP A 242 36.80 7.41 3.86
C ASP A 242 38.17 7.66 3.22
N ALA A 243 38.32 7.33 1.92
CA ALA A 243 39.56 7.62 1.20
C ALA A 243 39.91 9.13 1.23
N LEU A 244 38.91 10.00 1.08
CA LEU A 244 39.10 11.44 1.13
C LEU A 244 39.52 11.91 2.53
N GLU A 245 38.90 11.38 3.58
CA GLU A 245 39.24 11.71 4.97
C GLU A 245 40.69 11.34 5.30
N TYR A 246 41.11 10.11 4.98
CA TYR A 246 42.48 9.66 5.21
C TYR A 246 43.50 10.43 4.36
N ALA A 247 43.17 10.78 3.11
CA ALA A 247 44.04 11.59 2.26
C ALA A 247 44.22 13.02 2.81
N ALA A 248 43.14 13.65 3.29
CA ALA A 248 43.19 14.96 3.94
C ALA A 248 43.97 14.91 5.28
N SER A 249 43.83 13.83 6.03
CA SER A 249 44.63 13.58 7.23
C SER A 249 46.13 13.50 6.90
N ALA A 250 46.50 12.71 5.88
CA ALA A 250 47.88 12.62 5.41
C ALA A 250 48.42 13.98 4.94
N GLN A 251 47.64 14.72 4.15
CA GLN A 251 48.01 16.06 3.67
C GLN A 251 48.31 17.02 4.83
N ARG A 252 47.45 17.08 5.85
CA ARG A 252 47.65 17.92 7.05
C ARG A 252 48.92 17.54 7.80
N LEU A 253 49.17 16.25 8.01
CA LEU A 253 50.36 15.77 8.71
C LEU A 253 51.64 16.05 7.92
N TYR A 254 51.64 15.90 6.60
CA TYR A 254 52.78 16.26 5.76
C TYR A 254 53.03 17.77 5.75
N ASN A 255 51.98 18.59 5.77
CA ASN A 255 52.11 20.05 5.88
C ASN A 255 52.74 20.47 7.21
N LEU A 256 52.34 19.81 8.32
CA LEU A 256 52.87 20.10 9.67
C LEU A 256 54.39 19.92 9.77
N ILE A 257 54.98 19.03 8.96
CA ILE A 257 56.42 18.77 8.92
C ILE A 257 57.10 19.32 7.65
N GLU A 258 56.39 20.17 6.88
CA GLU A 258 56.88 20.76 5.63
C GLU A 258 57.44 19.73 4.63
N PHE A 259 56.84 18.53 4.57
CA PHE A 259 57.26 17.48 3.64
C PHE A 259 56.53 17.61 2.29
N GLU A 260 57.08 18.46 1.42
CA GLU A 260 56.48 18.85 0.13
C GLU A 260 56.08 17.68 -0.76
N ASP A 261 56.94 16.67 -0.91
CA ASP A 261 56.68 15.50 -1.76
C ASP A 261 55.40 14.77 -1.30
N GLY A 262 55.27 14.52 0.00
CA GLY A 262 54.10 13.84 0.58
C GLY A 262 52.84 14.69 0.52
N TYR A 263 52.96 15.99 0.78
CA TYR A 263 51.85 16.94 0.64
C TYR A 263 51.30 16.95 -0.79
N THR A 264 52.18 16.99 -1.77
CA THR A 264 51.81 16.98 -3.20
C THR A 264 51.13 15.68 -3.59
N GLN A 265 51.64 14.53 -3.12
CA GLN A 265 51.02 13.22 -3.34
C GLN A 265 49.60 13.14 -2.76
N ALA A 266 49.42 13.57 -1.51
CA ALA A 266 48.11 13.60 -0.86
C ALA A 266 47.13 14.53 -1.59
N THR A 267 47.59 15.72 -2.02
CA THR A 267 46.80 16.68 -2.80
C THR A 267 46.34 16.09 -4.13
N ASN A 268 47.24 15.42 -4.86
CA ASN A 268 46.91 14.76 -6.12
C ASN A 268 45.91 13.62 -5.92
N LEU A 269 46.03 12.85 -4.83
CA LEU A 269 45.06 11.80 -4.48
C LEU A 269 43.68 12.39 -4.18
N ILE A 270 43.60 13.45 -3.38
CA ILE A 270 42.35 14.18 -3.10
C ILE A 270 41.68 14.63 -4.41
N SER A 271 42.46 15.21 -5.33
CA SER A 271 41.93 15.64 -6.63
C SER A 271 41.37 14.48 -7.46
N ARG A 272 42.03 13.31 -7.44
CA ARG A 272 41.56 12.10 -8.14
C ARG A 272 40.28 11.55 -7.53
N ILE A 273 40.21 11.47 -6.19
CA ILE A 273 39.02 11.04 -5.46
C ILE A 273 37.82 11.92 -5.82
N ASN A 274 37.99 13.25 -5.78
CA ASN A 274 36.92 14.19 -6.12
C ASN A 274 36.49 14.10 -7.57
N THR A 275 37.41 13.87 -8.50
CA THR A 275 37.10 13.66 -9.92
C THR A 275 36.21 12.43 -10.10
N GLU A 276 36.55 11.33 -9.43
CA GLU A 276 35.82 10.07 -9.53
C GLU A 276 34.43 10.16 -8.88
N ARG A 277 34.31 10.81 -7.72
CA ARG A 277 33.02 11.16 -7.10
C ARG A 277 32.12 11.95 -8.05
N GLY A 278 32.72 12.90 -8.77
CA GLY A 278 32.04 13.66 -9.82
C GLY A 278 31.47 12.75 -10.92
N GLN A 279 32.29 11.82 -11.43
CA GLN A 279 31.86 10.86 -12.46
C GLN A 279 30.73 9.93 -11.98
N GLU A 280 30.77 9.45 -10.74
CA GLU A 280 29.68 8.65 -10.17
C GLU A 280 28.38 9.43 -10.06
N THR A 281 28.48 10.70 -9.65
CA THR A 281 27.34 11.62 -9.59
C THR A 281 26.73 11.83 -10.98
N ASP A 282 27.57 12.08 -11.99
CA ASP A 282 27.11 12.28 -13.37
C ASP A 282 26.45 11.02 -13.96
N LYS A 283 27.02 9.84 -13.66
CA LYS A 283 26.42 8.56 -14.02
C LYS A 283 25.05 8.37 -13.36
N ALA A 284 24.93 8.65 -12.06
CA ALA A 284 23.66 8.56 -11.35
C ALA A 284 22.60 9.52 -11.94
N VAL A 285 22.99 10.75 -12.31
CA VAL A 285 22.11 11.68 -13.02
C VAL A 285 21.69 11.12 -14.38
N SER A 286 22.61 10.53 -15.14
CA SER A 286 22.31 9.90 -16.44
C SER A 286 21.33 8.73 -16.29
N ASP A 287 21.54 7.85 -15.31
CA ASP A 287 20.67 6.71 -15.01
C ASP A 287 19.28 7.18 -14.59
N ALA A 288 19.20 8.22 -13.75
CA ALA A 288 17.93 8.83 -13.37
C ALA A 288 17.20 9.40 -14.59
N LYS A 289 17.87 10.15 -15.46
CA LYS A 289 17.28 10.68 -16.71
C LYS A 289 16.72 9.57 -17.60
N LYS A 290 17.46 8.48 -17.79
CA LYS A 290 17.00 7.33 -18.58
C LYS A 290 15.71 6.73 -18.00
N LEU A 291 15.64 6.55 -16.67
CA LEU A 291 14.43 6.06 -15.99
C LEU A 291 13.23 7.01 -16.15
N ILE A 292 13.46 8.33 -16.19
CA ILE A 292 12.40 9.30 -16.44
C ILE A 292 11.92 9.24 -17.89
N GLN A 293 12.82 9.12 -18.87
CA GLN A 293 12.46 8.90 -20.28
C GLN A 293 11.67 7.60 -20.48
N GLU A 294 12.06 6.52 -19.81
CA GLU A 294 11.30 5.27 -19.78
C GLU A 294 9.90 5.49 -19.19
N ALA A 295 9.78 6.25 -18.10
CA ALA A 295 8.50 6.60 -17.50
C ALA A 295 7.59 7.38 -18.46
N GLU A 296 8.13 8.37 -19.18
CA GLU A 296 7.42 9.15 -20.20
C GLU A 296 6.97 8.26 -21.38
N THR A 297 7.81 7.30 -21.77
CA THR A 297 7.49 6.32 -22.82
C THR A 297 6.31 5.44 -22.39
N PHE A 298 6.37 4.86 -21.18
CA PHE A 298 5.28 4.07 -20.62
C PHE A 298 3.99 4.89 -20.45
N TYR A 299 4.11 6.15 -20.03
CA TYR A 299 2.98 7.07 -19.91
C TYR A 299 2.29 7.30 -21.26
N THR A 300 3.07 7.48 -22.33
CA THR A 300 2.56 7.69 -23.71
C THR A 300 1.76 6.49 -24.21
N ILE A 301 2.22 5.26 -23.92
CA ILE A 301 1.49 4.03 -24.27
C ILE A 301 0.41 3.63 -23.25
N ARG A 302 0.10 4.51 -22.29
CA ARG A 302 -0.90 4.31 -21.22
C ARG A 302 -0.63 3.13 -20.28
N ASP A 303 0.63 2.70 -20.16
CA ASP A 303 1.07 1.74 -19.16
C ASP A 303 1.43 2.47 -17.85
N TYR A 304 0.39 2.96 -17.16
CA TYR A 304 0.56 3.83 -16.00
C TYR A 304 1.26 3.15 -14.82
N PHE A 305 1.17 1.82 -14.70
CA PHE A 305 1.84 1.06 -13.66
C PHE A 305 3.36 1.11 -13.85
N ASN A 306 3.84 0.74 -15.04
CA ASN A 306 5.27 0.77 -15.37
C ASN A 306 5.82 2.20 -15.45
N ALA A 307 5.01 3.16 -15.91
CA ALA A 307 5.35 4.59 -15.87
C ALA A 307 5.60 5.06 -14.43
N THR A 308 4.67 4.78 -13.51
CA THR A 308 4.80 5.13 -12.09
C THR A 308 6.02 4.46 -11.45
N ALA A 309 6.25 3.17 -11.74
CA ALA A 309 7.37 2.43 -11.20
C ALA A 309 8.73 3.02 -11.65
N SER A 310 8.87 3.33 -12.93
CA SER A 310 10.10 3.92 -13.50
C SER A 310 10.35 5.33 -12.97
N ALA A 311 9.31 6.18 -12.92
CA ALA A 311 9.40 7.53 -12.35
C ALA A 311 9.82 7.50 -10.87
N LYS A 312 9.27 6.56 -10.07
CA LYS A 312 9.67 6.40 -8.65
C LYS A 312 11.13 5.97 -8.50
N LYS A 313 11.63 5.09 -9.37
CA LYS A 313 13.06 4.70 -9.37
C LYS A 313 13.95 5.91 -9.68
N GLY A 314 13.64 6.68 -10.73
CA GLY A 314 14.38 7.91 -11.06
C GLY A 314 14.33 8.96 -9.95
N LYS A 315 13.15 9.17 -9.35
CA LYS A 315 12.97 10.04 -8.17
C LYS A 315 13.86 9.64 -7.01
N LYS A 316 13.98 8.34 -6.72
CA LYS A 316 14.82 7.84 -5.63
C LYS A 316 16.27 8.28 -5.84
N ILE A 317 16.82 8.08 -7.04
CA ILE A 317 18.19 8.50 -7.37
C ILE A 317 18.37 10.01 -7.17
N TYR A 318 17.47 10.84 -7.69
CA TYR A 318 17.55 12.30 -7.47
C TYR A 318 17.39 12.71 -6.00
N THR A 319 16.63 11.95 -5.21
CA THR A 319 16.49 12.19 -3.77
C THR A 319 17.78 11.86 -3.02
N ASP A 320 18.44 10.78 -3.39
CA ASP A 320 19.72 10.38 -2.80
C ASP A 320 20.82 11.40 -3.16
N LEU A 321 20.85 11.86 -4.42
CA LEU A 321 21.73 12.96 -4.86
C LEU A 321 21.44 14.29 -4.15
N TYR A 322 20.17 14.60 -3.90
CA TYR A 322 19.78 15.79 -3.14
C TYR A 322 20.30 15.75 -1.70
N LYS A 323 20.24 14.59 -1.04
CA LYS A 323 20.79 14.41 0.32
C LYS A 323 22.32 14.55 0.33
N LEU A 324 23.00 13.88 -0.59
CA LEU A 324 24.46 13.97 -0.74
C LEU A 324 24.90 15.42 -0.93
N ALA A 325 24.25 16.16 -1.84
CA ALA A 325 24.52 17.58 -2.04
C ALA A 325 24.28 18.40 -0.77
N GLY A 326 23.24 18.08 0.02
CA GLY A 326 22.96 18.77 1.28
C GLY A 326 24.03 18.57 2.35
N GLU A 327 24.69 17.41 2.35
CA GLU A 327 25.83 17.11 3.23
C GLU A 327 27.10 17.82 2.75
N GLU A 328 27.39 17.80 1.45
CA GLU A 328 28.53 18.51 0.85
C GLU A 328 28.42 20.04 1.00
N GLU A 329 27.21 20.59 0.87
CA GLU A 329 26.92 22.03 0.96
C GLU A 329 26.57 22.46 2.40
N LYS A 330 26.86 21.62 3.40
CA LYS A 330 26.57 21.89 4.81
C LYS A 330 27.42 23.06 5.31
N GLY A 331 26.74 24.09 5.83
CA GLY A 331 27.38 25.33 6.30
C GLY A 331 27.50 26.43 5.24
N LEU A 332 27.19 26.13 3.97
CA LEU A 332 27.06 27.18 2.95
C LEU A 332 25.74 27.95 3.14
N PRO A 333 25.71 29.28 2.87
CA PRO A 333 24.47 30.03 2.84
C PRO A 333 23.56 29.51 1.72
N ASP A 334 22.24 29.60 1.87
CA ASP A 334 21.27 29.00 0.93
C ASP A 334 21.48 29.43 -0.54
N ARG A 335 21.92 30.67 -0.77
CA ARG A 335 22.25 31.18 -2.11
C ARG A 335 23.42 30.46 -2.80
N ALA A 336 24.28 29.79 -2.03
CA ALA A 336 25.44 29.05 -2.50
C ALA A 336 25.19 27.53 -2.59
N LYS A 337 24.01 27.04 -2.16
CA LYS A 337 23.59 25.63 -2.28
C LYS A 337 23.09 25.33 -3.69
N VAL A 338 24.01 25.26 -4.65
CA VAL A 338 23.68 25.15 -6.08
C VAL A 338 23.22 23.73 -6.41
N ARG A 339 23.93 22.69 -5.92
CA ARG A 339 23.60 21.29 -6.21
C ARG A 339 22.31 20.87 -5.53
N SER A 340 22.09 21.22 -4.27
CA SER A 340 20.83 20.92 -3.59
C SER A 340 19.63 21.53 -4.31
N ARG A 341 19.73 22.78 -4.79
CA ARG A 341 18.63 23.40 -5.56
C ARG A 341 18.38 22.69 -6.89
N LEU A 342 19.43 22.33 -7.62
CA LEU A 342 19.33 21.60 -8.87
C LEU A 342 18.60 20.25 -8.68
N TYR A 343 19.04 19.44 -7.73
CA TYR A 343 18.42 18.13 -7.49
C TYR A 343 17.03 18.24 -6.89
N SER A 344 16.75 19.25 -6.07
CA SER A 344 15.39 19.55 -5.60
C SER A 344 14.44 19.86 -6.76
N ASN A 345 14.89 20.64 -7.75
CA ASN A 345 14.12 20.91 -8.96
C ASN A 345 13.82 19.63 -9.74
N TYR A 346 14.80 18.74 -9.95
CA TYR A 346 14.56 17.45 -10.59
C TYR A 346 13.57 16.58 -9.80
N VAL A 347 13.65 16.53 -8.47
CA VAL A 347 12.67 15.81 -7.65
C VAL A 347 11.26 16.39 -7.84
N ASN A 348 11.13 17.71 -7.92
CA ASN A 348 9.85 18.39 -8.15
C ASN A 348 9.28 18.11 -9.55
N GLU A 349 10.12 18.10 -10.58
CA GLU A 349 9.72 17.72 -11.94
C GLU A 349 9.19 16.28 -11.98
N VAL A 350 9.88 15.34 -11.35
CA VAL A 350 9.42 13.94 -11.29
C VAL A 350 8.15 13.79 -10.46
N ASN A 351 7.98 14.58 -9.38
CA ASN A 351 6.71 14.62 -8.64
C ASN A 351 5.55 15.11 -9.52
N ARG A 352 5.78 16.12 -10.37
CA ARG A 352 4.78 16.60 -11.32
C ARG A 352 4.40 15.51 -12.31
N LEU A 353 5.39 14.83 -12.91
CA LEU A 353 5.15 13.69 -13.81
C LEU A 353 4.35 12.56 -13.12
N ILE A 354 4.71 12.18 -11.89
CA ILE A 354 3.96 11.16 -11.13
C ILE A 354 2.50 11.58 -10.93
N LYS A 355 2.25 12.86 -10.62
CA LYS A 355 0.90 13.40 -10.46
C LYS A 355 0.11 13.33 -11.78
N GLU A 356 0.72 13.72 -12.90
CA GLU A 356 0.12 13.63 -14.24
C GLU A 356 -0.22 12.17 -14.62
N ILE A 357 0.67 11.22 -14.30
CA ILE A 357 0.44 9.78 -14.49
C ILE A 357 -0.76 9.31 -13.65
N GLN A 358 -0.85 9.71 -12.39
CA GLN A 358 -1.93 9.32 -11.49
C GLN A 358 -3.29 9.88 -11.91
N GLU A 359 -3.34 11.15 -12.31
CA GLU A 359 -4.55 11.78 -12.83
C GLU A 359 -5.03 11.07 -14.10
N ALA A 360 -4.12 10.80 -15.05
CA ALA A 360 -4.45 10.05 -16.26
C ALA A 360 -4.91 8.62 -15.95
N TRP A 361 -4.25 7.91 -15.05
CA TRP A 361 -4.67 6.55 -14.68
C TRP A 361 -6.05 6.52 -14.02
N GLY A 362 -6.35 7.52 -13.17
CA GLY A 362 -7.66 7.73 -12.60
C GLY A 362 -8.74 7.88 -13.68
N THR A 363 -8.50 8.72 -14.69
CA THR A 363 -9.45 8.90 -15.81
C THR A 363 -9.68 7.61 -16.60
N VAL A 364 -8.63 6.83 -16.89
CA VAL A 364 -8.78 5.56 -17.62
C VAL A 364 -9.59 4.53 -16.82
N ARG A 365 -9.35 4.41 -15.51
CA ARG A 365 -10.15 3.51 -14.65
C ARG A 365 -11.63 3.90 -14.58
N ILE A 366 -11.92 5.19 -14.50
CA ILE A 366 -13.30 5.68 -14.53
C ILE A 366 -13.94 5.33 -15.88
N SER A 367 -13.21 5.48 -17.00
CA SER A 367 -13.69 5.16 -18.36
C SER A 367 -13.97 3.66 -18.52
N GLU A 368 -13.07 2.80 -18.05
CA GLU A 368 -13.28 1.35 -18.02
C GLU A 368 -14.51 0.96 -17.18
N THR A 369 -14.65 1.56 -15.99
CA THR A 369 -15.79 1.31 -15.09
C THR A 369 -17.10 1.75 -15.75
N ALA A 370 -17.11 2.89 -16.42
CA ALA A 370 -18.26 3.37 -17.18
C ALA A 370 -18.64 2.38 -18.30
N ASN A 371 -17.65 1.86 -19.03
CA ASN A 371 -17.88 0.86 -20.07
C ASN A 371 -18.42 -0.48 -19.51
N ILE A 372 -17.92 -0.92 -18.35
CA ILE A 372 -18.46 -2.11 -17.66
C ILE A 372 -19.92 -1.90 -17.28
N TYR A 373 -20.28 -0.75 -16.71
CA TYR A 373 -21.67 -0.44 -16.40
C TYR A 373 -22.55 -0.35 -17.65
N TYR A 374 -22.04 0.24 -18.73
CA TYR A 374 -22.75 0.28 -20.02
C TYR A 374 -23.04 -1.13 -20.55
N LYS A 375 -22.05 -2.02 -20.57
CA LYS A 375 -22.23 -3.42 -20.98
C LYS A 375 -23.25 -4.16 -20.10
N LYS A 376 -23.16 -4.01 -18.78
CA LYS A 376 -24.15 -4.59 -17.84
C LYS A 376 -25.56 -4.05 -18.10
N ALA A 377 -25.69 -2.77 -18.42
CA ALA A 377 -26.99 -2.19 -18.78
C ALA A 377 -27.56 -2.84 -20.04
N GLN A 378 -26.73 -3.05 -21.08
CA GLN A 378 -27.13 -3.76 -22.30
C GLN A 378 -27.54 -5.21 -22.02
N GLU A 379 -26.76 -5.95 -21.23
CA GLU A 379 -27.10 -7.32 -20.83
C GLU A 379 -28.46 -7.39 -20.12
N LYS A 380 -28.69 -6.50 -19.15
CA LYS A 380 -29.97 -6.44 -18.40
C LYS A 380 -31.14 -6.00 -19.28
N TYR A 381 -30.90 -5.12 -20.24
CA TYR A 381 -31.89 -4.71 -21.22
C TYR A 381 -32.32 -5.87 -22.12
N LEU A 382 -31.38 -6.70 -22.59
CA LEU A 382 -31.66 -7.86 -23.43
C LEU A 382 -32.52 -8.92 -22.72
N ILE A 383 -32.33 -9.12 -21.41
CA ILE A 383 -33.13 -10.05 -20.60
C ILE A 383 -34.38 -9.41 -19.97
N ASN A 384 -34.82 -8.26 -20.48
CA ASN A 384 -36.01 -7.51 -20.05
C ASN A 384 -36.04 -7.10 -18.55
N ARG A 385 -34.88 -6.99 -17.90
CA ARG A 385 -34.75 -6.48 -16.52
C ARG A 385 -34.55 -4.97 -16.50
N LEU A 386 -35.59 -4.25 -16.93
CA LEU A 386 -35.53 -2.83 -17.29
C LEU A 386 -35.10 -1.90 -16.15
N ASN A 387 -35.55 -2.13 -14.91
CA ASN A 387 -35.14 -1.30 -13.76
C ASN A 387 -33.65 -1.44 -13.44
N GLU A 388 -33.11 -2.67 -13.47
CA GLU A 388 -31.67 -2.91 -13.28
C GLU A 388 -30.86 -2.29 -14.43
N ALA A 389 -31.34 -2.45 -15.67
CA ALA A 389 -30.72 -1.86 -16.86
C ALA A 389 -30.63 -0.33 -16.75
N LEU A 390 -31.71 0.33 -16.34
CA LEU A 390 -31.78 1.78 -16.16
C LEU A 390 -30.80 2.26 -15.10
N ALA A 391 -30.71 1.56 -13.95
CA ALA A 391 -29.78 1.90 -12.89
C ALA A 391 -28.32 1.82 -13.37
N TYR A 392 -27.95 0.73 -14.06
CA TYR A 392 -26.60 0.60 -14.63
C TYR A 392 -26.30 1.64 -15.70
N ALA A 393 -27.27 1.97 -16.57
CA ALA A 393 -27.09 2.98 -17.61
C ALA A 393 -26.88 4.38 -17.02
N ASN A 394 -27.62 4.74 -15.96
CA ASN A 394 -27.42 6.00 -15.24
C ASN A 394 -26.06 6.07 -14.55
N ASN A 395 -25.61 4.97 -13.93
CA ASN A 395 -24.27 4.91 -13.32
C ASN A 395 -23.17 5.09 -14.37
N ALA A 396 -23.28 4.44 -15.53
CA ALA A 396 -22.37 4.64 -16.65
C ALA A 396 -22.37 6.11 -17.12
N ARG A 397 -23.56 6.70 -17.26
CA ARG A 397 -23.73 8.09 -17.68
C ARG A 397 -23.06 9.08 -16.74
N THR A 398 -23.24 8.94 -15.43
CA THR A 398 -22.61 9.80 -14.41
C THR A 398 -21.10 9.79 -14.55
N LEU A 399 -20.48 8.60 -14.63
CA LEU A 399 -19.03 8.48 -14.82
C LEU A 399 -18.56 9.11 -16.15
N CYS A 400 -19.35 9.01 -17.21
CA CYS A 400 -19.03 9.64 -18.49
C CYS A 400 -19.18 11.16 -18.49
N ILE A 401 -20.08 11.72 -17.68
CA ILE A 401 -20.16 13.17 -17.41
C ILE A 401 -18.93 13.64 -16.65
N ASP A 402 -18.54 12.90 -15.61
CA ASP A 402 -17.35 13.21 -14.81
C ASP A 402 -16.08 13.24 -15.67
N LEU A 403 -15.99 12.34 -16.67
CA LEU A 403 -14.92 12.30 -17.68
C LEU A 403 -15.07 13.32 -18.81
N LYS A 404 -16.23 13.97 -18.95
CA LYS A 404 -16.58 14.83 -20.10
C LYS A 404 -16.47 14.11 -21.46
N GLU A 405 -16.72 12.80 -21.49
CA GLU A 405 -16.69 11.99 -22.72
C GLU A 405 -18.03 12.02 -23.46
N TYR A 406 -18.23 13.02 -24.34
CA TYR A 406 -19.49 13.21 -25.07
C TYR A 406 -20.00 11.99 -25.85
N VAL A 407 -19.08 11.18 -26.41
CA VAL A 407 -19.44 9.94 -27.13
C VAL A 407 -20.03 8.91 -26.17
N CYS A 408 -19.43 8.73 -24.98
CA CYS A 408 -19.99 7.84 -23.98
C CYS A 408 -21.35 8.34 -23.48
N ILE A 409 -21.46 9.65 -23.16
CA ILE A 409 -22.72 10.28 -22.72
C ILE A 409 -23.83 10.00 -23.73
N SER A 410 -23.60 10.27 -25.02
CA SER A 410 -24.58 10.06 -26.09
C SER A 410 -25.01 8.58 -26.21
N LYS A 411 -24.08 7.63 -26.10
CA LYS A 411 -24.40 6.19 -26.09
C LYS A 411 -25.25 5.80 -24.89
N THR A 412 -24.92 6.30 -23.70
CA THR A 412 -25.70 6.03 -22.48
C THR A 412 -27.09 6.66 -22.53
N ASP A 413 -27.21 7.89 -23.04
CA ASP A 413 -28.50 8.58 -23.21
C ASP A 413 -29.42 7.83 -24.17
N THR A 414 -28.87 7.37 -25.30
CA THR A 414 -29.61 6.56 -26.27
C THR A 414 -30.14 5.27 -25.63
N LEU A 415 -29.31 4.57 -24.86
CA LEU A 415 -29.72 3.34 -24.17
C LEU A 415 -30.76 3.62 -23.08
N ILE A 416 -30.61 4.70 -22.31
CA ILE A 416 -31.60 5.11 -21.29
C ILE A 416 -32.96 5.37 -21.93
N GLU A 417 -32.99 6.06 -23.07
CA GLU A 417 -34.24 6.35 -23.77
C GLU A 417 -34.90 5.07 -24.28
N GLN A 418 -34.13 4.16 -24.90
CA GLN A 418 -34.63 2.84 -25.30
C GLN A 418 -35.22 2.04 -24.13
N ILE A 419 -34.56 2.06 -22.97
CA ILE A 419 -35.05 1.42 -21.75
C ILE A 419 -36.38 2.06 -21.31
N LYS A 420 -36.47 3.39 -21.27
CA LYS A 420 -37.69 4.12 -20.87
C LYS A 420 -38.86 3.84 -21.79
N THR A 421 -38.66 3.87 -23.11
CA THR A 421 -39.69 3.53 -24.10
C THR A 421 -40.20 2.11 -23.85
N ARG A 422 -39.31 1.13 -23.64
CA ARG A 422 -39.70 -0.25 -23.35
C ARG A 422 -40.43 -0.40 -22.01
N MET A 423 -40.07 0.40 -20.99
CA MET A 423 -40.82 0.43 -19.73
C MET A 423 -42.25 0.95 -19.91
N GLN A 424 -42.44 1.99 -20.74
CA GLN A 424 -43.77 2.50 -21.06
C GLN A 424 -44.62 1.47 -21.80
N LEU A 425 -44.04 0.80 -22.80
CA LEU A 425 -44.71 -0.31 -23.52
C LEU A 425 -45.12 -1.43 -22.57
N ARG A 426 -44.26 -1.82 -21.62
CA ARG A 426 -44.59 -2.82 -20.61
C ARG A 426 -45.77 -2.41 -19.73
N THR A 427 -45.83 -1.15 -19.31
CA THR A 427 -46.97 -0.62 -18.54
C THR A 427 -48.25 -0.67 -19.36
N GLN A 428 -48.19 -0.29 -20.64
CA GLN A 428 -49.32 -0.35 -21.55
C GLN A 428 -49.82 -1.79 -21.75
N ALA A 429 -48.92 -2.74 -22.00
CA ALA A 429 -49.26 -4.16 -22.11
C ALA A 429 -49.90 -4.71 -20.84
N HIS A 430 -49.43 -4.27 -19.66
CA HIS A 430 -50.01 -4.66 -18.38
C HIS A 430 -51.43 -4.14 -18.21
N ILE A 431 -51.72 -2.90 -18.64
CA ILE A 431 -53.08 -2.34 -18.62
C ILE A 431 -54.00 -3.17 -19.52
N PHE A 432 -53.59 -3.46 -20.75
CA PHE A 432 -54.37 -4.29 -21.68
C PHE A 432 -54.64 -5.68 -21.10
N TYR A 433 -53.63 -6.33 -20.52
CA TYR A 433 -53.80 -7.63 -19.88
C TYR A 433 -54.78 -7.58 -18.70
N LYS A 434 -54.68 -6.55 -17.85
CA LYS A 434 -55.59 -6.34 -16.72
C LYS A 434 -57.03 -6.13 -17.20
N ASN A 435 -57.23 -5.31 -18.23
CA ASN A 435 -58.53 -5.08 -18.84
C ASN A 435 -59.10 -6.36 -19.45
N ALA A 436 -58.28 -7.15 -20.13
CA ALA A 436 -58.68 -8.43 -20.69
C ALA A 436 -59.17 -9.38 -19.60
N LYS A 437 -58.43 -9.50 -18.49
CA LYS A 437 -58.83 -10.30 -17.33
C LYS A 437 -60.13 -9.79 -16.70
N GLY A 438 -60.31 -8.47 -16.62
CA GLY A 438 -61.56 -7.85 -16.16
C GLY A 438 -62.76 -8.21 -17.05
N ASN A 439 -62.60 -8.09 -18.38
CA ASN A 439 -63.63 -8.46 -19.36
C ASN A 439 -63.93 -9.96 -19.34
N TYR A 440 -62.91 -10.81 -19.19
CA TYR A 440 -63.07 -12.26 -19.05
C TYR A 440 -63.95 -12.59 -17.83
N ASN A 441 -63.69 -11.96 -16.68
CA ASN A 441 -64.44 -12.20 -15.46
C ASN A 441 -65.93 -11.80 -15.54
N ILE A 442 -66.34 -10.99 -16.51
CA ILE A 442 -67.75 -10.60 -16.74
C ILE A 442 -68.33 -11.24 -18.02
N ALA A 443 -67.67 -12.29 -18.54
CA ALA A 443 -68.05 -13.02 -19.75
C ALA A 443 -68.16 -12.16 -21.04
N GLU A 444 -67.42 -11.05 -21.11
CA GLU A 444 -67.26 -10.19 -22.30
C GLU A 444 -66.11 -10.70 -23.20
N TYR A 445 -66.23 -11.93 -23.67
CA TYR A 445 -65.12 -12.69 -24.30
C TYR A 445 -64.50 -12.02 -25.52
N ASN A 446 -65.29 -11.37 -26.38
CA ASN A 446 -64.75 -10.70 -27.58
C ASN A 446 -63.88 -9.49 -27.22
N ARG A 447 -64.29 -8.71 -26.21
CA ARG A 447 -63.49 -7.59 -25.69
C ARG A 447 -62.26 -8.09 -24.96
N ALA A 448 -62.42 -9.14 -24.14
CA ALA A 448 -61.30 -9.79 -23.46
C ALA A 448 -60.24 -10.27 -24.47
N TYR A 449 -60.65 -10.96 -25.53
CA TYR A 449 -59.78 -11.48 -26.59
C TYR A 449 -59.01 -10.36 -27.30
N THR A 450 -59.69 -9.26 -27.63
CA THR A 450 -59.07 -8.11 -28.30
C THR A 450 -57.98 -7.48 -27.43
N GLU A 451 -58.28 -7.26 -26.14
CA GLU A 451 -57.36 -6.62 -25.20
C GLU A 451 -56.15 -7.53 -24.87
N VAL A 452 -56.35 -8.84 -24.66
CA VAL A 452 -55.23 -9.77 -24.42
C VAL A 452 -54.35 -9.94 -25.67
N SER A 453 -54.92 -9.85 -26.86
CA SER A 453 -54.16 -9.92 -28.12
C SER A 453 -53.22 -8.71 -28.27
N LYS A 454 -53.69 -7.50 -27.95
CA LYS A 454 -52.84 -6.30 -27.90
C LYS A 454 -51.75 -6.42 -26.84
N ALA A 455 -52.07 -6.94 -25.65
CA ALA A 455 -51.07 -7.18 -24.61
C ALA A 455 -50.00 -8.18 -25.08
N LYS A 456 -50.43 -9.29 -25.70
CA LYS A 456 -49.56 -10.33 -26.23
C LYS A 456 -48.60 -9.80 -27.30
N GLU A 457 -49.10 -9.00 -28.24
CA GLU A 457 -48.30 -8.38 -29.29
C GLU A 457 -47.15 -7.57 -28.66
N ILE A 458 -47.47 -6.66 -27.74
CA ILE A 458 -46.45 -5.84 -27.06
C ILE A 458 -45.47 -6.71 -26.25
N TYR A 459 -45.94 -7.71 -25.50
CA TYR A 459 -45.04 -8.61 -24.76
C TYR A 459 -44.14 -9.45 -25.68
N THR A 460 -44.63 -9.84 -26.86
CA THR A 460 -43.87 -10.59 -27.86
C THR A 460 -42.78 -9.71 -28.47
N ASP A 461 -43.11 -8.48 -28.85
CA ASP A 461 -42.15 -7.50 -29.40
C ASP A 461 -41.06 -7.14 -28.37
N MET A 462 -41.43 -7.12 -27.09
CA MET A 462 -40.49 -6.96 -25.98
C MET A 462 -39.79 -8.26 -25.58
N MET A 463 -39.96 -9.37 -26.30
CA MET A 463 -39.38 -10.68 -25.96
C MET A 463 -39.61 -11.12 -24.50
N ASP A 464 -40.74 -10.73 -23.90
CA ASP A 464 -41.13 -11.14 -22.55
C ASP A 464 -41.90 -12.46 -22.63
N PHE A 465 -41.15 -13.56 -22.78
CA PHE A 465 -41.74 -14.89 -23.00
C PHE A 465 -42.66 -15.32 -21.85
N ASN A 466 -42.34 -14.97 -20.61
CA ASN A 466 -43.17 -15.31 -19.45
C ASN A 466 -44.54 -14.63 -19.55
N LYS A 467 -44.57 -13.32 -19.82
CA LYS A 467 -45.83 -12.58 -19.99
C LYS A 467 -46.58 -12.93 -21.26
N THR A 468 -45.87 -13.30 -22.32
CA THR A 468 -46.47 -13.85 -23.54
C THR A 468 -47.19 -15.17 -23.25
N THR A 469 -46.59 -16.06 -22.45
CA THR A 469 -47.21 -17.32 -22.02
C THR A 469 -48.44 -17.08 -21.14
N GLU A 470 -48.38 -16.13 -20.20
CA GLU A 470 -49.57 -15.72 -19.42
C GLU A 470 -50.72 -15.24 -20.33
N CYS A 471 -50.41 -14.46 -21.37
CA CYS A 471 -51.40 -14.03 -22.35
C CYS A 471 -51.97 -15.21 -23.16
N ASN A 472 -51.13 -16.18 -23.56
CA ASN A 472 -51.59 -17.37 -24.28
C ASN A 472 -52.54 -18.21 -23.42
N SER A 473 -52.22 -18.42 -22.15
CA SER A 473 -53.11 -19.11 -21.20
C SER A 473 -54.46 -18.41 -21.08
N LEU A 474 -54.46 -17.09 -20.89
CA LEU A 474 -55.71 -16.33 -20.81
C LEU A 474 -56.50 -16.36 -22.13
N ILE A 475 -55.83 -16.40 -23.28
CA ILE A 475 -56.49 -16.58 -24.59
C ILE A 475 -57.19 -17.94 -24.67
N GLU A 476 -56.58 -19.01 -24.16
CA GLU A 476 -57.20 -20.35 -24.11
C GLU A 476 -58.42 -20.36 -23.19
N ASP A 477 -58.31 -19.76 -22.00
CA ASP A 477 -59.42 -19.60 -21.07
C ASP A 477 -60.59 -18.82 -21.70
N ILE A 478 -60.29 -17.71 -22.37
CA ILE A 478 -61.28 -16.89 -23.09
C ILE A 478 -61.98 -17.70 -24.18
N LYS A 479 -61.25 -18.53 -24.93
CA LYS A 479 -61.85 -19.38 -25.98
C LYS A 479 -62.80 -20.41 -25.36
N SER A 480 -62.35 -21.10 -24.30
CA SER A 480 -63.18 -22.07 -23.58
C SER A 480 -64.46 -21.42 -23.03
N GLY A 481 -64.34 -20.26 -22.37
CA GLY A 481 -65.51 -19.53 -21.85
C GLY A 481 -66.45 -19.04 -22.94
N ARG A 482 -65.91 -18.62 -24.10
CA ARG A 482 -66.73 -18.25 -25.27
C ARG A 482 -67.52 -19.45 -25.81
N ASP A 483 -66.88 -20.61 -25.93
CA ASP A 483 -67.53 -21.83 -26.44
C ASP A 483 -68.63 -22.29 -25.47
N GLN A 484 -68.37 -22.24 -24.16
CA GLN A 484 -69.39 -22.50 -23.14
C GLN A 484 -70.57 -21.51 -23.22
N LYS A 485 -70.31 -20.23 -23.46
CA LYS A 485 -71.38 -19.22 -23.65
C LYS A 485 -72.27 -19.57 -24.84
N VAL A 486 -71.70 -19.99 -25.97
CA VAL A 486 -72.46 -20.40 -27.16
C VAL A 486 -73.35 -21.61 -26.86
N ILE A 487 -72.84 -22.60 -26.11
CA ILE A 487 -73.64 -23.76 -25.69
C ILE A 487 -74.81 -23.33 -24.78
N ALA A 488 -74.55 -22.42 -23.84
CA ALA A 488 -75.56 -21.87 -22.94
C ALA A 488 -76.63 -21.07 -23.69
N GLU A 489 -76.24 -20.29 -24.70
CA GLU A 489 -77.14 -19.56 -25.61
C GLU A 489 -78.01 -20.52 -26.43
N GLU A 490 -77.46 -21.64 -26.91
CA GLU A 490 -78.23 -22.67 -27.61
C GLU A 490 -79.27 -23.32 -26.69
N TYR A 491 -78.89 -23.65 -25.44
CA TYR A 491 -79.82 -24.18 -24.44
C TYR A 491 -80.89 -23.15 -24.05
N TYR A 492 -80.52 -21.89 -23.92
CA TYR A 492 -81.47 -20.81 -23.64
C TYR A 492 -82.49 -20.67 -24.78
N SER A 493 -82.02 -20.65 -26.03
CA SER A 493 -82.91 -20.57 -27.19
C SER A 493 -83.85 -21.77 -27.30
N LYS A 494 -83.39 -22.99 -26.95
CA LYS A 494 -84.29 -24.16 -26.84
C LYS A 494 -85.31 -23.96 -25.73
N ALA A 495 -84.92 -23.42 -24.58
CA ALA A 495 -85.81 -23.14 -23.47
C ALA A 495 -86.89 -22.13 -23.87
N GLU A 496 -86.53 -21.02 -24.51
CA GLU A 496 -87.48 -20.04 -25.08
C GLU A 496 -88.45 -20.70 -26.05
N ASN A 497 -87.94 -21.47 -27.03
CA ASN A 497 -88.80 -22.13 -28.01
C ASN A 497 -89.81 -23.10 -27.37
N TYR A 498 -89.38 -23.87 -26.36
CA TYR A 498 -90.29 -24.77 -25.63
C TYR A 498 -91.29 -24.00 -24.76
N TYR A 499 -90.86 -22.89 -24.16
CA TYR A 499 -91.71 -21.99 -23.39
C TYR A 499 -92.82 -21.39 -24.27
N ASP A 500 -92.47 -20.92 -25.47
CA ASP A 500 -93.40 -20.33 -26.44
C ASP A 500 -94.47 -21.32 -26.94
N ILE A 501 -94.13 -22.61 -27.05
CA ILE A 501 -95.09 -23.67 -27.40
C ILE A 501 -95.79 -24.29 -26.18
N LEU A 502 -95.63 -23.68 -24.99
CA LEU A 502 -96.26 -24.07 -23.72
C LEU A 502 -95.83 -25.45 -23.19
N ASP A 503 -94.68 -25.98 -23.61
CA ASP A 503 -94.07 -27.21 -23.07
C ASP A 503 -93.14 -26.84 -21.90
N TYR A 504 -93.75 -26.44 -20.79
CA TYR A 504 -93.04 -25.85 -19.64
C TYR A 504 -92.08 -26.81 -18.94
N GLU A 505 -92.31 -28.13 -19.01
CA GLU A 505 -91.40 -29.13 -18.42
C GLU A 505 -90.06 -29.15 -19.15
N LYS A 506 -90.08 -29.16 -20.49
CA LYS A 506 -88.86 -29.07 -21.29
C LYS A 506 -88.24 -27.67 -21.23
N ALA A 507 -89.05 -26.62 -21.22
CA ALA A 507 -88.56 -25.25 -21.08
C ALA A 507 -87.74 -25.11 -19.78
N LEU A 508 -88.26 -25.63 -18.66
CA LEU A 508 -87.58 -25.66 -17.37
C LEU A 508 -86.25 -26.44 -17.44
N GLU A 509 -86.25 -27.65 -18.00
CA GLU A 509 -85.04 -28.47 -18.11
C GLU A 509 -83.93 -27.75 -18.91
N TRP A 510 -84.26 -27.18 -20.07
CA TRP A 510 -83.28 -26.49 -20.92
C TRP A 510 -82.83 -25.17 -20.30
N ALA A 511 -83.73 -24.43 -19.64
CA ALA A 511 -83.38 -23.19 -18.93
C ALA A 511 -82.44 -23.47 -17.75
N GLN A 512 -82.65 -24.55 -17.00
CA GLN A 512 -81.74 -24.99 -15.94
C GLN A 512 -80.34 -25.31 -16.49
N LYS A 513 -80.26 -26.09 -17.59
CA LYS A 513 -78.97 -26.38 -18.25
C LYS A 513 -78.24 -25.12 -18.71
N SER A 514 -78.97 -24.17 -19.30
CA SER A 514 -78.42 -22.88 -19.70
C SER A 514 -77.95 -22.06 -18.50
N ASN A 515 -78.77 -21.94 -17.45
CA ASN A 515 -78.46 -21.20 -16.22
C ASN A 515 -77.21 -21.74 -15.53
N THR A 516 -77.06 -23.07 -15.41
CA THR A 516 -75.87 -23.69 -14.82
C THR A 516 -74.60 -23.23 -15.54
N ILE A 517 -74.58 -23.29 -16.87
CA ILE A 517 -73.41 -22.85 -17.64
C ILE A 517 -73.21 -21.34 -17.50
N TYR A 518 -74.26 -20.53 -17.59
CA TYR A 518 -74.14 -19.08 -17.43
C TYR A 518 -73.59 -18.66 -16.06
N VAL A 519 -74.00 -19.34 -14.99
CA VAL A 519 -73.45 -19.11 -13.64
C VAL A 519 -71.98 -19.54 -13.56
N GLU A 520 -71.62 -20.70 -14.12
CA GLU A 520 -70.23 -21.19 -14.14
C GLU A 520 -69.28 -20.23 -14.85
N ILE A 521 -69.74 -19.62 -15.95
CA ILE A 521 -68.94 -18.66 -16.73
C ILE A 521 -69.12 -17.21 -16.26
N ASN A 522 -69.84 -16.98 -15.18
CA ASN A 522 -70.15 -15.66 -14.61
C ASN A 522 -70.83 -14.68 -15.59
N TYR A 523 -71.70 -15.18 -16.47
CA TYR A 523 -72.53 -14.36 -17.35
C TYR A 523 -73.87 -14.04 -16.68
N SER A 524 -73.87 -13.00 -15.84
CA SER A 524 -75.01 -12.65 -14.99
C SER A 524 -76.30 -12.35 -15.75
N LEU A 525 -76.21 -11.69 -16.91
CA LEU A 525 -77.38 -11.35 -17.73
C LEU A 525 -78.09 -12.62 -18.23
N GLY A 526 -77.34 -13.53 -18.86
CA GLY A 526 -77.92 -14.79 -19.35
C GLY A 526 -78.41 -15.68 -18.21
N ALA A 527 -77.72 -15.71 -17.07
CA ALA A 527 -78.19 -16.43 -15.89
C ALA A 527 -79.55 -15.88 -15.40
N GLN A 528 -79.70 -14.56 -15.35
CA GLN A 528 -80.96 -13.91 -14.97
C GLN A 528 -82.09 -14.20 -15.98
N GLU A 529 -81.79 -14.16 -17.27
CA GLU A 529 -82.74 -14.49 -18.35
C GLU A 529 -83.21 -15.95 -18.23
N SER A 530 -82.28 -16.90 -18.07
CA SER A 530 -82.62 -18.31 -17.83
C SER A 530 -83.40 -18.49 -16.54
N GLN A 531 -83.05 -17.78 -15.46
CA GLN A 531 -83.76 -17.82 -14.19
C GLN A 531 -85.21 -17.32 -14.31
N THR A 532 -85.47 -16.40 -15.22
CA THR A 532 -86.82 -15.89 -15.50
C THR A 532 -87.68 -16.99 -16.13
N ILE A 533 -87.18 -17.67 -17.17
CA ILE A 533 -87.88 -18.82 -17.79
C ILE A 533 -88.09 -19.95 -16.78
N ILE A 534 -87.09 -20.24 -15.94
CA ILE A 534 -87.20 -21.22 -14.84
C ILE A 534 -88.37 -20.87 -13.92
N ALA A 535 -88.39 -19.66 -13.38
CA ALA A 535 -89.40 -19.24 -12.41
C ALA A 535 -90.82 -19.24 -13.00
N GLU A 536 -90.98 -18.74 -14.23
CA GLU A 536 -92.27 -18.72 -14.90
C GLU A 536 -92.74 -20.14 -15.24
N SER A 537 -91.86 -21.01 -15.74
CA SER A 537 -92.20 -22.41 -16.04
C SER A 537 -92.59 -23.21 -14.79
N GLU A 538 -91.88 -23.00 -13.67
CA GLU A 538 -92.23 -23.59 -12.37
C GLU A 538 -93.60 -23.12 -11.87
N GLU A 539 -93.92 -21.83 -12.04
CA GLU A 539 -95.24 -21.28 -11.68
C GLU A 539 -96.36 -21.93 -12.50
N TYR A 540 -96.20 -22.03 -13.82
CA TYR A 540 -97.20 -22.65 -14.70
C TYR A 540 -97.39 -24.14 -14.39
N LEU A 541 -96.31 -24.91 -14.23
CA LEU A 541 -96.39 -26.33 -13.85
C LEU A 541 -97.07 -26.50 -12.49
N HIS A 542 -96.80 -25.61 -11.53
CA HIS A 542 -97.49 -25.62 -10.24
C HIS A 542 -98.99 -25.33 -10.38
N GLN A 543 -99.38 -24.36 -11.22
CA GLN A 543 -100.80 -24.06 -11.48
C GLN A 543 -101.53 -25.22 -12.18
N GLU A 544 -100.91 -25.88 -13.17
CA GLU A 544 -101.47 -27.07 -13.80
C GLU A 544 -101.60 -28.24 -12.83
N TRP A 545 -100.60 -28.46 -11.99
CA TRP A 545 -100.66 -29.48 -10.94
C TRP A 545 -101.76 -29.19 -9.91
N VAL A 546 -101.97 -27.92 -9.54
CA VAL A 546 -103.08 -27.50 -8.67
C VAL A 546 -104.44 -27.71 -9.34
N LYS A 547 -104.57 -27.45 -10.65
CA LYS A 547 -105.80 -27.76 -11.42
C LYS A 547 -106.06 -29.27 -11.47
N LEU A 548 -105.04 -30.08 -11.75
CA LEU A 548 -105.14 -31.55 -11.75
C LEU A 548 -105.50 -32.09 -10.36
N ARG A 549 -104.88 -31.57 -9.30
CA ARG A 549 -105.20 -31.91 -7.91
C ARG A 549 -106.65 -31.56 -7.57
N ASN A 550 -107.13 -30.38 -7.96
CA ASN A 550 -108.51 -29.96 -7.72
C ASN A 550 -109.52 -30.81 -8.53
N LEU A 551 -109.16 -31.25 -9.74
CA LEU A 551 -109.94 -32.21 -10.53
C LEU A 551 -110.02 -33.57 -9.82
N ILE A 552 -108.89 -34.11 -9.35
CA ILE A 552 -108.83 -35.39 -8.63
C ILE A 552 -109.62 -35.33 -7.31
N ILE A 553 -109.52 -34.23 -6.56
CA ILE A 553 -110.32 -34.01 -5.34
C ILE A 553 -111.81 -33.92 -5.69
N GLY A 554 -112.18 -33.24 -6.78
CA GLY A 554 -113.56 -33.18 -7.26
C GLY A 554 -114.14 -34.56 -7.63
N VAL A 555 -113.36 -35.40 -8.31
CA VAL A 555 -113.75 -36.79 -8.64
C VAL A 555 -113.85 -37.65 -7.37
N GLY A 556 -112.95 -37.48 -6.41
CA GLY A 556 -112.99 -38.18 -5.12
C GLY A 556 -114.24 -37.88 -4.29
N VAL A 557 -114.70 -36.63 -4.30
CA VAL A 557 -115.94 -36.21 -3.60
C VAL A 557 -117.19 -36.86 -4.22
N ILE A 558 -117.24 -36.99 -5.56
CA ILE A 558 -118.36 -37.66 -6.25
C ILE A 558 -118.44 -39.15 -5.88
N VAL A 559 -117.29 -39.83 -5.80
CA VAL A 559 -117.23 -41.25 -5.41
C VAL A 559 -117.71 -41.46 -3.96
N VAL A 560 -117.34 -40.57 -3.04
CA VAL A 560 -117.80 -40.63 -1.63
C VAL A 560 -119.31 -40.40 -1.52
N ILE A 561 -119.90 -39.52 -2.34
CA ILE A 561 -121.36 -39.29 -2.39
C ILE A 561 -122.10 -40.53 -2.92
N VAL A 562 -121.56 -41.20 -3.95
CA VAL A 562 -122.14 -42.44 -4.50
C VAL A 562 -122.10 -43.58 -3.48
N ILE A 563 -121.02 -43.70 -2.71
CA ILE A 563 -120.89 -44.70 -1.63
C ILE A 563 -121.87 -44.38 -0.48
N ALA A 564 -122.05 -43.11 -0.12
CA ALA A 564 -123.01 -42.70 0.91
C ALA A 564 -124.48 -42.96 0.52
N LEU A 565 -124.83 -42.74 -0.75
CA LEU A 565 -126.16 -43.05 -1.30
C LEU A 565 -126.43 -44.58 -1.34
N TYR A 566 -125.40 -45.37 -1.68
CA TYR A 566 -125.47 -46.83 -1.65
C TYR A 566 -125.67 -47.39 -0.22
N LEU A 567 -125.02 -46.78 0.78
CA LEU A 567 -125.20 -47.14 2.19
C LEU A 567 -126.57 -46.71 2.76
N GLN A 568 -127.20 -45.66 2.23
CA GLN A 568 -128.57 -45.28 2.60
C GLN A 568 -129.64 -46.22 1.98
N TYR A 569 -129.41 -46.73 0.77
CA TYR A 569 -130.31 -47.67 0.10
C TYR A 569 -130.45 -49.00 0.87
N THR A 570 -129.33 -49.57 1.33
CA THR A 570 -129.29 -50.88 2.00
C THR A 570 -129.89 -50.89 3.43
N LYS A 571 -130.03 -49.72 4.07
CA LYS A 571 -130.57 -49.61 5.45
C LYS A 571 -132.11 -49.58 5.49
N LYS A 572 -132.76 -49.19 4.38
CA LYS A 572 -134.23 -49.08 4.25
C LYS A 572 -134.92 -50.44 4.02
N GLU A 573 -134.19 -51.42 3.50
CA GLU A 573 -134.70 -52.77 3.21
C GLU A 573 -134.81 -53.65 4.47
N ARG A 574 -134.00 -53.38 5.50
CA ARG A 574 -133.98 -54.15 6.77
C ARG A 574 -135.07 -53.77 7.78
N THR A 575 -135.77 -52.66 7.58
CA THR A 575 -136.88 -52.19 8.44
C THR A 575 -138.24 -52.66 7.93
N ALA A 576 -138.41 -52.80 6.62
CA ALA A 576 -139.64 -53.30 5.99
C ALA A 576 -139.88 -54.82 6.21
N GLN A 577 -138.82 -55.62 6.38
CA GLN A 577 -138.95 -57.06 6.61
C GLN A 577 -139.30 -57.45 8.06
N LYS A 578 -139.10 -56.55 9.04
CA LYS A 578 -139.40 -56.83 10.46
C LYS A 578 -140.86 -56.56 10.84
N GLU A 579 -141.54 -55.63 10.16
CA GLU A 579 -142.97 -55.34 10.38
C GLU A 579 -143.91 -56.38 9.75
N LEU A 580 -143.46 -57.07 8.69
CA LEU A 580 -144.22 -58.11 7.98
C LEU A 580 -144.21 -59.47 8.71
N MET A 581 -143.20 -59.71 9.56
CA MET A 581 -143.05 -60.93 10.37
C MET A 581 -143.82 -60.87 11.70
N GLN A 582 -144.06 -59.68 12.27
CA GLN A 582 -144.88 -59.51 13.48
C GLN A 582 -146.40 -59.51 13.17
N LYS A 583 -146.81 -59.06 11.99
CA LYS A 583 -148.22 -59.15 11.54
C LYS A 583 -148.64 -60.57 11.10
N ARG A 584 -147.70 -61.44 10.70
CA ARG A 584 -147.99 -62.87 10.43
C ARG A 584 -148.17 -63.72 11.69
N LYS A 585 -147.44 -63.46 12.79
CA LYS A 585 -147.61 -64.18 14.08
C LYS A 585 -148.84 -63.75 14.91
N ALA A 586 -149.39 -62.55 14.67
CA ALA A 586 -150.61 -62.07 15.34
C ALA A 586 -151.94 -62.54 14.67
N VAL A 587 -151.87 -63.06 13.44
CA VAL A 587 -153.02 -63.58 12.67
C VAL A 587 -153.15 -65.11 12.80
N GLU A 588 -152.06 -65.83 13.10
CA GLU A 588 -152.07 -67.28 13.37
C GLU A 588 -152.42 -67.65 14.82
N ALA A 589 -152.23 -66.76 15.81
CA ALA A 589 -152.66 -66.99 17.21
C ALA A 589 -154.13 -66.63 17.49
N ARG A 590 -154.83 -65.98 16.53
CA ARG A 590 -156.27 -65.64 16.62
C ARG A 590 -157.17 -66.59 15.82
N LYS A 591 -156.58 -67.54 15.07
CA LYS A 591 -157.29 -68.64 14.40
C LYS A 591 -157.29 -69.96 15.19
N THR A 592 -156.40 -70.14 16.17
CA THR A 592 -156.33 -71.33 17.05
C THR A 592 -157.15 -71.24 18.35
N ARG A 593 -157.71 -70.07 18.71
CA ARG A 593 -158.67 -69.93 19.84
C ARG A 593 -160.14 -69.77 19.43
N LEU A 594 -160.46 -69.76 18.13
CA LEU A 594 -161.84 -69.75 17.61
C LEU A 594 -162.21 -71.07 16.89
N VAL A 595 -161.29 -72.04 16.86
CA VAL A 595 -161.50 -73.41 16.34
C VAL A 595 -161.53 -74.45 17.47
N GLU A 596 -161.12 -74.10 18.70
CA GLU A 596 -161.30 -74.91 19.92
C GLU A 596 -162.69 -74.70 20.61
N GLU A 597 -163.46 -73.67 20.23
CA GLU A 597 -164.80 -73.39 20.82
C GLU A 597 -165.99 -73.77 19.91
N SER A 598 -165.75 -74.16 18.64
CA SER A 598 -166.79 -74.66 17.71
C SER A 598 -166.72 -76.16 17.44
N ALA A 599 -165.90 -76.92 18.20
CA ALA A 599 -165.82 -78.38 18.14
C ALA A 599 -166.38 -79.10 19.39
N LEU A 600 -166.68 -78.39 20.50
CA LEU A 600 -167.32 -78.96 21.70
C LEU A 600 -168.83 -78.69 21.83
N LYS A 601 -169.47 -78.13 20.79
CA LYS A 601 -170.95 -78.08 20.64
C LYS A 601 -171.50 -78.92 19.50
N VAL A 602 -170.65 -79.77 18.90
CA VAL A 602 -171.07 -80.84 17.98
C VAL A 602 -170.81 -82.24 18.59
N GLU A 603 -170.26 -82.31 19.82
CA GLU A 603 -170.08 -83.53 20.62
C GLU A 603 -171.06 -83.59 21.83
N GLU A 604 -172.20 -82.91 21.74
CA GLU A 604 -173.38 -83.20 22.59
C GLU A 604 -174.51 -83.87 21.78
N GLU A 605 -174.29 -84.13 20.47
CA GLU A 605 -175.36 -84.59 19.56
C GLU A 605 -174.98 -85.67 18.52
N THR A 606 -173.81 -86.34 18.65
CA THR A 606 -173.45 -87.52 17.84
C THR A 606 -173.05 -88.75 18.68
N LYS A 607 -173.31 -88.73 20.00
CA LYS A 607 -173.18 -89.89 20.90
C LYS A 607 -174.50 -90.62 21.19
N SER A 608 -175.64 -90.12 20.68
CA SER A 608 -176.97 -90.73 20.83
C SER A 608 -177.52 -91.43 19.58
N ARG A 609 -176.74 -91.57 18.48
CA ARG A 609 -177.26 -92.21 17.24
C ARG A 609 -176.34 -93.19 16.51
N VAL A 610 -175.20 -93.57 17.08
CA VAL A 610 -174.39 -94.72 16.59
C VAL A 610 -174.33 -95.88 17.61
N GLU A 611 -174.68 -95.65 18.88
CA GLU A 611 -174.92 -96.74 19.84
C GLU A 611 -176.21 -97.53 19.57
N ASP A 612 -177.12 -97.03 18.72
CA ASP A 612 -178.33 -97.76 18.28
C ASP A 612 -178.17 -98.50 16.94
N GLU A 613 -177.04 -98.35 16.24
CA GLU A 613 -176.73 -99.15 15.03
C GLU A 613 -175.61 -100.18 15.25
N LEU A 614 -174.79 -100.03 16.30
CA LEU A 614 -173.89 -101.10 16.75
C LEU A 614 -174.62 -102.24 17.49
N ARG A 615 -175.88 -102.00 17.91
CA ARG A 615 -176.80 -103.05 18.39
C ARG A 615 -177.51 -103.82 17.26
N ARG A 616 -177.28 -103.50 15.97
CA ARG A 616 -177.98 -104.16 14.85
C ARG A 616 -177.10 -104.90 13.83
N LEU A 617 -175.80 -104.67 13.74
CA LEU A 617 -174.95 -105.37 12.75
C LEU A 617 -173.98 -106.41 13.35
N ILE A 618 -173.79 -106.43 14.68
CA ILE A 618 -173.00 -107.47 15.38
C ILE A 618 -173.89 -108.61 15.91
N GLU A 619 -175.15 -108.69 15.47
CA GLU A 619 -175.97 -109.90 15.69
C GLU A 619 -176.94 -110.21 14.55
N GLN A 620 -176.54 -110.05 13.28
CA GLN A 620 -177.24 -110.75 12.20
C GLN A 620 -176.46 -110.87 10.89
N GLU A 621 -175.18 -111.26 10.93
CA GLU A 621 -174.53 -111.93 9.80
C GLU A 621 -173.14 -112.42 10.24
N ARG A 622 -173.00 -113.20 11.32
CA ARG A 622 -173.32 -114.64 11.39
C ARG A 622 -174.11 -115.27 10.23
N SER A 623 -173.76 -114.94 9.01
CA SER A 623 -173.96 -115.83 7.89
C SER A 623 -172.96 -115.48 6.83
N SER A 624 -172.41 -116.54 6.32
CA SER A 624 -171.60 -116.58 5.14
C SER A 624 -170.31 -115.75 5.20
N SER A 625 -169.19 -116.33 5.62
CA SER A 625 -168.50 -117.33 4.77
C SER A 625 -168.06 -116.65 3.47
N ILE A 626 -166.85 -116.80 3.00
CA ILE A 626 -166.06 -118.01 2.98
C ILE A 626 -164.86 -117.57 2.13
N GLU A 627 -163.71 -118.16 2.43
CA GLU A 627 -162.71 -118.55 1.44
C GLU A 627 -162.07 -117.50 0.52
N GLU A 628 -160.73 -117.55 0.58
CA GLU A 628 -159.86 -117.71 -0.58
C GLU A 628 -159.69 -116.47 -1.49
N THR A 629 -158.49 -116.06 -1.92
CA THR A 629 -157.14 -116.62 -1.83
C THR A 629 -156.18 -115.56 -2.33
N SER A 630 -155.03 -115.47 -1.67
CA SER A 630 -153.68 -115.51 -2.27
C SER A 630 -153.11 -114.32 -3.07
N ILE A 631 -151.79 -114.16 -2.86
CA ILE A 631 -150.72 -113.84 -3.82
C ILE A 631 -150.12 -112.42 -3.75
N LEU A 632 -148.93 -112.44 -3.14
CA LEU A 632 -147.65 -111.83 -3.57
C LEU A 632 -147.25 -110.41 -3.15
N ASP A 633 -145.99 -110.43 -2.69
CA ASP A 633 -144.90 -109.44 -2.69
C ASP A 633 -144.76 -108.55 -1.44
N GLU A 634 -143.77 -108.80 -0.56
CA GLU A 634 -142.29 -108.76 -0.75
C GLU A 634 -141.84 -107.35 -1.15
N GLU A 635 -140.84 -106.71 -0.54
CA GLU A 635 -139.72 -107.19 0.28
C GLU A 635 -139.15 -105.96 1.04
N ASP A 636 -138.68 -106.25 2.25
CA ASP A 636 -137.45 -105.78 2.92
C ASP A 636 -137.19 -104.26 3.08
N ASP A 637 -136.95 -103.72 4.28
CA ASP A 637 -136.52 -104.26 5.60
C ASP A 637 -137.36 -103.68 6.75
#